data_AF-A0A7J4PC27-F1
#
_entry.id   AF-A0A7J4PC27-F1
#
_cell.length_a   1.000
_cell.length_b   1.000
_cell.length_c   1.000
_cell.angle_alpha   90.00
_cell.angle_beta   90.00
_cell.angle_gamma   90.00
#
_symmetry.space_group_name_H-M   'P 1'
#
loop_
_entity.id
_entity.type
_entity.pdbx_description
1 polymer ?
#
loop_
_entity_poly.entity_id
_entity_poly.type
_entity_poly.pdbx_seq_one_letter_code
_entity_poly.pdbx_strand_id
1 'polypeptide(L)'
;LLRTNYLPEVWIPDEQVLKLRDLIRHKSNLTRLRVEVQAKLKGYLLRKGTEYGKLWNEKALSELAEEDPDLRNLIRVYWSLKAEEKEVRGRIRKTARSMKKANLFMSMTGV
;
A
#
# COMPACT_ATOMS: atom_id res chain seq x y z
N LEU A 1 16.45 -20.41 38.30
CA LEU A 1 16.41 -20.00 36.88
C LEU A 1 16.98 -18.60 36.62
N LEU A 2 16.86 -17.64 37.55
CA LEU A 2 17.51 -16.31 37.46
C LEU A 2 19.04 -16.28 37.72
N ARG A 3 19.65 -17.42 38.07
CA ARG A 3 21.04 -17.52 38.54
C ARG A 3 22.05 -17.95 37.46
N THR A 4 21.55 -18.31 36.29
CA THR A 4 22.32 -18.69 35.11
C THR A 4 21.74 -17.88 33.96
N ASN A 5 22.55 -17.04 33.31
CA ASN A 5 22.20 -16.21 32.15
C ASN A 5 21.82 -17.06 30.91
N TYR A 6 20.84 -17.96 31.03
CA TYR A 6 20.29 -18.80 29.96
C TYR A 6 19.07 -18.18 29.27
N LEU A 7 18.65 -16.98 29.66
CA LEU A 7 17.71 -16.23 28.84
C LEU A 7 18.47 -15.74 27.61
N PRO A 8 18.13 -16.21 26.38
CA PRO A 8 18.72 -15.63 25.19
C PRO A 8 18.47 -14.12 25.23
N GLU A 9 19.45 -13.31 24.81
CA GLU A 9 19.23 -11.88 24.62
C GLU A 9 18.10 -11.70 23.61
N VAL A 10 16.87 -11.51 24.11
CA VAL A 10 15.71 -11.28 23.27
C VAL A 10 15.90 -9.88 22.71
N TRP A 11 16.16 -9.80 21.41
CA TRP A 11 16.22 -8.52 20.73
C TRP A 11 14.84 -7.86 20.78
N ILE A 12 14.71 -6.84 21.63
CA ILE A 12 13.53 -5.97 21.67
C ILE A 12 13.79 -4.82 20.70
N PRO A 13 12.96 -4.67 19.65
CA PRO A 13 13.11 -3.57 18.72
C PRO A 13 12.97 -2.22 19.43
N ASP A 14 13.78 -1.25 19.01
CA ASP A 14 13.59 0.13 19.45
C ASP A 14 12.25 0.69 18.93
N GLU A 15 11.81 1.80 19.54
CA GLU A 15 10.55 2.46 19.18
C GLU A 15 10.55 2.92 17.71
N GLN A 16 11.71 3.23 17.14
CA GLN A 16 11.83 3.70 15.75
C GLN A 16 11.54 2.57 14.76
N VAL A 17 12.05 1.36 15.00
CA VAL A 17 11.74 0.15 14.22
C VAL A 17 10.26 -0.19 14.35
N LEU A 18 9.68 -0.08 15.56
CA LEU A 18 8.25 -0.33 15.75
C LEU A 18 7.39 0.64 14.93
N LYS A 19 7.66 1.95 15.01
CA LYS A 19 6.97 2.97 14.20
C LYS A 19 7.10 2.73 12.70
N LEU A 20 8.31 2.37 12.24
CA LEU A 20 8.54 2.05 10.83
C LEU A 20 7.74 0.81 10.39
N ARG A 21 7.67 -0.22 11.23
CA ARG A 21 6.90 -1.44 10.97
C ARG A 21 5.41 -1.14 10.84
N ASP A 22 4.87 -0.27 11.70
CA ASP A 22 3.46 0.10 11.64
C ASP A 22 3.12 0.91 10.39
N LEU A 23 4.02 1.79 9.94
CA LEU A 23 3.89 2.49 8.65
C LEU A 23 3.89 1.51 7.46
N ILE A 24 4.77 0.50 7.47
CA ILE A 24 4.83 -0.53 6.42
C ILE A 24 3.54 -1.37 6.41
N ARG A 25 3.03 -1.76 7.58
CA ARG A 25 1.75 -2.48 7.70
C ARG A 25 0.60 -1.63 7.16
N HIS A 26 0.57 -0.34 7.51
CA HIS A 26 -0.43 0.58 7.01
C HIS A 26 -0.40 0.70 5.48
N LYS A 27 0.79 0.85 4.86
CA LYS A 27 0.95 0.80 3.40
C LYS A 27 0.38 -0.50 2.82
N SER A 28 0.71 -1.64 3.41
CA SER A 28 0.23 -2.95 2.93
C SER A 28 -1.30 -3.04 2.95
N ASN A 29 -1.93 -2.53 4.01
CA ASN A 29 -3.40 -2.46 4.11
C ASN A 29 -4.00 -1.54 3.04
N LEU A 30 -3.42 -0.36 2.80
CA LEU A 30 -3.87 0.53 1.71
C LEU A 30 -3.75 -0.14 0.34
N THR A 31 -2.66 -0.85 0.07
CA THR A 31 -2.50 -1.62 -1.17
C THR A 31 -3.55 -2.72 -1.31
N ARG A 32 -3.88 -3.44 -0.23
CA ARG A 32 -4.95 -4.45 -0.23
C ARG A 32 -6.31 -3.84 -0.58
N LEU A 33 -6.69 -2.77 0.12
CA LEU A 33 -7.93 -2.04 -0.16
C LEU A 33 -7.99 -1.54 -1.61
N ARG A 34 -6.87 -1.01 -2.13
CA ARG A 34 -6.78 -0.57 -3.52
C ARG A 34 -7.06 -1.73 -4.48
N VAL A 35 -6.43 -2.89 -4.26
CA VAL A 35 -6.63 -4.09 -5.09
C VAL A 35 -8.06 -4.62 -4.99
N GLU A 36 -8.70 -4.55 -3.83
CA GLU A 36 -10.12 -4.90 -3.67
C GLU A 36 -11.03 -3.99 -4.51
N VAL A 37 -10.80 -2.67 -4.48
CA VAL A 37 -11.53 -1.73 -5.34
C VAL A 37 -11.29 -2.06 -6.82
N GLN A 38 -10.06 -2.40 -7.19
CA GLN A 38 -9.74 -2.81 -8.55
C GLN A 38 -10.52 -4.07 -8.96
N ALA A 39 -10.61 -5.07 -8.08
CA ALA A 39 -11.39 -6.29 -8.33
C ALA A 39 -12.89 -6.00 -8.46
N LYS A 40 -13.44 -5.09 -7.66
CA LYS A 40 -14.85 -4.67 -7.77
C LYS A 40 -15.15 -3.99 -9.10
N LEU A 41 -14.29 -3.06 -9.55
CA LEU A 41 -14.41 -2.41 -10.85
C LEU A 41 -14.37 -3.45 -11.99
N LYS A 42 -13.40 -4.35 -11.95
CA LYS A 42 -13.26 -5.46 -12.89
C LYS A 42 -14.51 -6.35 -12.95
N GLY A 43 -15.04 -6.72 -11.79
CA GLY A 43 -16.25 -7.55 -11.69
C GLY A 43 -17.52 -6.84 -12.16
N TYR A 44 -17.57 -5.50 -12.05
CA TYR A 44 -18.67 -4.73 -12.63
C TYR A 44 -18.61 -4.71 -14.16
N LEU A 45 -17.43 -4.46 -14.72
CA LEU A 45 -17.22 -4.44 -16.17
C LEU A 45 -17.43 -5.81 -16.82
N LEU A 46 -16.98 -6.89 -16.16
CA LEU A 46 -17.25 -8.27 -16.58
C LEU A 46 -18.75 -8.55 -16.66
N ARG A 47 -19.55 -8.07 -15.70
CA ARG A 47 -21.01 -8.23 -15.71
C ARG A 47 -21.68 -7.49 -16.86
N LYS A 48 -21.11 -6.37 -17.30
CA LYS A 48 -21.58 -5.62 -18.48
C LYS A 48 -21.09 -6.19 -19.81
N GLY A 49 -20.25 -7.24 -19.79
CA GLY A 49 -19.68 -7.82 -21.01
C GLY A 49 -18.66 -6.91 -21.70
N THR A 50 -18.15 -5.89 -21.01
CA THR A 50 -17.19 -4.94 -21.59
C THR A 50 -15.80 -5.54 -21.50
N GLU A 51 -15.14 -5.75 -22.64
CA GLU A 51 -13.72 -6.08 -22.65
C GLU A 51 -12.88 -4.86 -22.32
N TYR A 52 -11.95 -5.01 -21.39
CA TYR A 52 -11.05 -3.93 -21.03
C TYR A 52 -9.60 -4.38 -21.00
N GLY A 53 -8.76 -3.64 -21.73
CA GLY A 53 -7.31 -3.80 -21.74
C GLY A 53 -6.63 -3.10 -20.55
N LYS A 54 -5.83 -2.06 -20.82
CA LYS A 54 -5.13 -1.27 -19.78
C LYS A 54 -6.08 -0.32 -19.05
N LEU A 55 -6.94 -0.87 -18.20
CA LEU A 55 -7.99 -0.15 -17.47
C LEU A 55 -7.45 0.90 -16.47
N TRP A 56 -6.21 0.75 -15.99
CA TRP A 56 -5.69 1.58 -14.89
C TRP A 56 -5.05 2.91 -15.32
N ASN A 57 -5.27 3.31 -16.57
CA ASN A 57 -4.86 4.60 -17.08
C ASN A 57 -5.86 5.68 -16.66
N GLU A 58 -5.37 6.91 -16.47
CA GLU A 58 -6.19 8.03 -16.02
C GLU A 58 -7.31 8.35 -17.01
N LYS A 59 -6.99 8.38 -18.31
CA LYS A 59 -7.98 8.57 -19.39
C LYS A 59 -9.07 7.51 -19.37
N ALA A 60 -8.69 6.24 -19.33
CA ALA A 60 -9.62 5.11 -19.36
C ALA A 60 -10.56 5.10 -18.13
N LEU A 61 -10.06 5.45 -16.94
CA LEU A 61 -10.90 5.55 -15.75
C LEU A 61 -11.82 6.79 -15.79
N SER A 62 -11.38 7.89 -16.38
CA SER A 62 -12.23 9.07 -16.55
C SER A 62 -13.38 8.80 -17.51
N GLU A 63 -13.11 8.15 -18.65
CA GLU A 63 -14.15 7.71 -19.59
C GLU A 63 -15.18 6.79 -18.91
N LEU A 64 -14.69 5.80 -18.15
CA LEU A 64 -15.54 4.89 -17.37
C LEU A 64 -16.41 5.60 -16.32
N ALA A 65 -15.91 6.71 -15.76
CA ALA A 65 -16.60 7.50 -14.75
C ALA A 65 -17.68 8.42 -15.33
N GLU A 66 -17.60 8.73 -16.64
CA GLU A 66 -18.63 9.47 -17.36
C GLU A 66 -19.78 8.55 -17.79
N GLU A 67 -19.47 7.31 -18.19
CA GLU A 67 -20.47 6.32 -18.59
C GLU A 67 -21.38 5.86 -17.45
N ASP A 68 -20.87 5.80 -16.21
CA ASP A 68 -21.61 5.25 -15.08
C ASP A 68 -21.33 5.99 -13.75
N PRO A 69 -22.34 6.67 -13.18
CA PRO A 69 -22.23 7.34 -11.88
C PRO A 69 -21.81 6.43 -10.71
N ASP A 70 -22.16 5.14 -10.74
CA ASP A 70 -21.81 4.20 -9.66
C ASP A 70 -20.32 3.82 -9.72
N LEU A 71 -19.77 3.69 -10.93
CA LEU A 71 -18.34 3.46 -11.14
C LEU A 71 -17.51 4.69 -10.75
N ARG A 72 -18.03 5.90 -10.98
CA ARG A 72 -17.37 7.16 -10.60
C ARG A 72 -16.97 7.19 -9.13
N ASN A 73 -17.82 6.71 -8.23
CA ASN A 73 -17.53 6.68 -6.79
C ASN A 73 -16.39 5.70 -6.46
N LEU A 74 -16.41 4.49 -7.03
CA LEU A 74 -15.34 3.51 -6.86
C LEU A 74 -14.00 4.01 -7.41
N ILE A 75 -14.02 4.71 -8.54
CA ILE A 75 -12.83 5.30 -9.18
C ILE A 75 -12.25 6.42 -8.30
N ARG A 76 -13.08 7.26 -7.70
CA ARG A 76 -12.64 8.26 -6.72
C ARG A 76 -11.95 7.63 -5.51
N VAL A 77 -12.54 6.57 -4.95
CA VAL A 77 -11.92 5.82 -3.85
C VAL A 77 -10.58 5.22 -4.26
N TYR A 78 -10.49 4.66 -5.47
CA TYR A 78 -9.24 4.15 -6.02
C TYR A 78 -8.14 5.21 -6.10
N TRP A 79 -8.47 6.42 -6.59
CA TRP A 79 -7.52 7.53 -6.69
C TRP A 79 -7.08 8.05 -5.31
N SER A 80 -8.02 8.16 -4.37
CA SER A 80 -7.70 8.51 -2.98
C SER A 80 -6.73 7.50 -2.37
N LEU A 81 -7.01 6.20 -2.47
CA LEU A 81 -6.12 5.14 -1.96
C LEU A 81 -4.73 5.17 -2.62
N LYS A 82 -4.66 5.47 -3.92
CA LYS A 82 -3.39 5.60 -4.65
C LYS A 82 -2.57 6.81 -4.18
N ALA A 83 -3.24 7.94 -3.88
CA ALA A 83 -2.59 9.12 -3.33
C ALA A 83 -2.06 8.88 -1.91
N GLU A 84 -2.88 8.28 -1.05
CA GLU A 84 -2.49 7.89 0.31
C GLU A 84 -1.31 6.91 0.31
N GLU A 85 -1.34 5.89 -0.56
CA GLU A 85 -0.23 4.93 -0.67
C GLU A 85 1.08 5.63 -1.08
N LYS A 86 1.00 6.64 -1.96
CA LYS A 86 2.16 7.45 -2.38
C LYS A 86 2.68 8.29 -1.23
N GLU A 87 1.79 8.88 -0.43
CA GLU A 87 2.18 9.68 0.72
C GLU A 87 2.85 8.82 1.80
N VAL A 88 2.23 7.71 2.19
CA VAL A 88 2.78 6.76 3.17
C VAL A 88 4.13 6.23 2.71
N ARG A 89 4.30 5.93 1.42
CA ARG A 89 5.60 5.56 0.85
C ARG A 89 6.64 6.68 0.98
N GLY A 90 6.23 7.94 0.80
CA GLY A 90 7.06 9.10 1.06
C GLY A 90 7.51 9.19 2.52
N ARG A 91 6.59 8.98 3.47
CA ARG A 91 6.89 8.94 4.91
C ARG A 91 7.85 7.80 5.27
N ILE A 92 7.60 6.58 4.78
CA ILE A 92 8.49 5.42 4.95
C ILE A 92 9.90 5.73 4.47
N ARG A 93 10.06 6.32 3.27
CA ARG A 93 11.39 6.68 2.74
C ARG A 93 12.11 7.70 3.61
N LYS A 94 11.39 8.72 4.12
CA LYS A 94 11.97 9.73 5.01
C LYS A 94 12.47 9.09 6.31
N THR A 95 11.65 8.26 6.95
CA THR A 95 12.00 7.55 8.20
C THR A 95 13.11 6.51 8.00
N ALA A 96 13.09 5.78 6.89
CA ALA A 96 14.11 4.78 6.59
C ALA A 96 15.50 5.41 6.33
N ARG A 97 15.56 6.59 5.69
CA ARG A 97 16.81 7.31 5.44
C ARG A 97 17.52 7.76 6.72
N SER A 98 16.76 8.11 7.77
CA SER A 98 17.36 8.46 9.08
C SER A 98 17.94 7.26 9.83
N MET A 99 17.59 6.03 9.44
CA MET A 99 18.08 4.81 10.09
C MET A 99 19.18 4.16 9.25
N LYS A 100 20.43 4.18 9.73
CA LYS A 100 21.60 3.62 9.02
C LYS A 100 21.38 2.17 8.55
N LYS A 101 20.70 1.35 9.37
CA LYS A 101 20.33 -0.05 9.05
C LYS A 101 19.26 -0.15 7.97
N ALA A 102 18.21 0.68 8.02
CA ALA A 102 17.10 0.62 7.06
C ALA A 102 17.49 1.21 5.70
N ASN A 103 18.37 2.22 5.68
CA ASN A 103 18.84 2.85 4.45
C ASN A 103 19.56 1.85 3.52
N LEU A 104 20.23 0.84 4.09
CA LEU A 104 20.86 -0.24 3.34
C LEU A 104 19.82 -1.13 2.62
N PHE A 105 18.65 -1.34 3.23
CA PHE A 105 17.57 -2.14 2.63
C PHE A 105 16.77 -1.36 1.57
N MET A 106 16.80 -0.01 1.61
CA MET A 106 16.12 0.84 0.63
C MET A 106 16.78 0.83 -0.76
N SER A 107 18.03 0.35 -0.88
CA SER A 107 18.71 0.20 -2.18
C SER A 107 18.31 -1.09 -2.92
N MET A 108 17.65 -2.03 -2.23
CA MET A 108 17.14 -3.25 -2.84
C MET A 108 15.78 -2.97 -3.49
N THR A 109 15.70 -3.14 -4.80
CA THR A 109 14.47 -3.02 -5.58
C THR A 109 13.43 -4.02 -5.09
N GLY A 110 12.31 -3.53 -4.55
CA GLY A 110 11.21 -4.36 -4.06
C GLY A 110 10.80 -4.10 -2.60
N VAL A 111 11.60 -3.33 -1.84
CA VAL A 111 11.29 -2.86 -0.48
C VAL A 111 10.76 -1.42 -0.49
#